data_AF-A0AAW8KY80-F1
#
_entry.id   AF-A0AAW8KY80-F1
#
_cell.length_a   1.000
_cell.length_b   1.000
_cell.length_c   1.000
_cell.angle_alpha   90.00
_cell.angle_beta   90.00
_cell.angle_gamma   90.00
#
_symmetry.space_group_name_H-M   'P 1'
#
loop_
_entity.id
_entity.type
_entity.pdbx_description
1 polymer ?
#
loop_
_entity_poly.entity_id
_entity_poly.type
_entity_poly.pdbx_seq_one_letter_code
_entity_poly.pdbx_strand_id
1 'polypeptide(L)' 'MLFYVRKDVILPSHLTEQEIEDIKARERAYSQEIQRQGKCRHLWRITGQYANISIFD' A
#
# COMPACT_ATOMS: atom_id res chain seq x y z
N MET A 1 8.01 -2.26 -18.11
CA MET A 1 6.73 -2.08 -18.88
C MET A 1 5.76 -1.52 -17.86
N LEU A 2 4.99 -0.47 -18.14
CA LEU A 2 4.21 0.14 -17.06
C LEU A 2 2.93 -0.66 -16.74
N PHE A 3 2.69 -0.88 -15.45
CA PHE A 3 1.49 -1.55 -14.94
C PHE A 3 0.67 -0.61 -14.07
N TYR A 4 -0.62 -0.51 -14.36
CA TYR A 4 -1.60 0.18 -13.51
C TYR A 4 -2.18 -0.82 -12.50
N VAL A 5 -2.02 -0.54 -11.20
CA VAL A 5 -2.47 -1.43 -10.13
C VAL A 5 -3.35 -0.66 -9.15
N ARG A 6 -4.56 -1.18 -8.91
CA ARG A 6 -5.42 -0.77 -7.80
C ARG A 6 -5.29 -1.77 -6.66
N LYS A 7 -5.18 -1.27 -5.43
CA LYS A 7 -5.15 -2.08 -4.21
C LYS A 7 -6.25 -1.61 -3.26
N ASP A 8 -7.27 -2.44 -3.05
CA ASP A 8 -8.29 -2.22 -2.04
C ASP A 8 -7.90 -2.94 -0.74
N VAL A 9 -7.90 -2.24 0.38
CA VAL A 9 -7.46 -2.79 1.66
C VAL A 9 -8.69 -3.09 2.52
N ILE A 10 -8.81 -4.35 2.93
CA ILE A 10 -9.86 -4.84 3.84
C ILE A 10 -9.13 -5.41 5.06
N LEU A 11 -9.30 -4.75 6.20
CA LEU A 11 -8.73 -5.23 7.47
C LEU A 11 -9.73 -6.20 8.12
N PRO A 12 -9.33 -7.45 8.43
CA PRO A 12 -10.18 -8.37 9.17
C PRO A 12 -10.58 -7.82 10.54
N SER A 13 -11.85 -8.01 10.93
CA SER A 13 -12.42 -7.44 12.15
C SER A 13 -11.90 -8.06 13.44
N HIS A 14 -11.26 -9.22 13.38
CA HIS A 14 -10.71 -9.92 14.53
C HIS A 14 -9.29 -9.44 14.91
N LEU A 15 -8.67 -8.59 14.09
CA LEU A 15 -7.36 -8.04 14.40
C LEU A 15 -7.47 -7.02 15.53
N THR A 16 -6.54 -7.11 16.46
CA THR A 16 -6.33 -6.10 17.48
C THR A 16 -5.72 -4.83 16.88
N GLU A 17 -5.84 -3.71 17.59
CA GLU A 17 -5.25 -2.44 17.17
C GLU A 17 -3.72 -2.55 17.02
N GLN A 18 -3.06 -3.28 17.93
CA GLN A 18 -1.62 -3.50 17.86
C GLN A 18 -1.21 -4.26 16.59
N GLU A 19 -1.94 -5.32 16.24
CA GLU A 19 -1.67 -6.09 15.01
C GLU A 19 -1.87 -5.22 13.76
N ILE A 20 -2.91 -4.37 13.75
CA ILE A 20 -3.17 -3.44 12.65
C ILE A 20 -2.02 -2.44 12.49
N GLU A 21 -1.56 -1.82 13.58
CA GLU A 21 -0.45 -0.86 13.53
C GLU A 21 0.87 -1.52 13.09
N ASP A 22 1.16 -2.72 13.59
CA ASP A 22 2.34 -3.49 13.19
C ASP A 22 2.31 -3.86 11.69
N ILE A 23 1.13 -4.25 11.17
CA ILE A 23 0.95 -4.54 9.74
C ILE A 23 1.14 -3.26 8.91
N LYS A 24 0.52 -2.14 9.31
CA LYS A 24 0.66 -0.85 8.61
C LYS A 24 2.10 -0.37 8.58
N ALA A 25 2.82 -0.49 9.69
CA ALA A 25 4.21 -0.07 9.78
C ALA A 25 5.11 -0.86 8.81
N ARG A 26 4.92 -2.19 8.74
CA ARG A 26 5.65 -3.06 7.81
C ARG A 26 5.28 -2.78 6.35
N GLU A 27 4.00 -2.61 6.04
CA GLU A 27 3.53 -2.28 4.69
C GLU A 27 4.13 -0.94 4.23
N ARG A 28 4.14 0.07 5.10
CA ARG A 28 4.74 1.38 4.80
C ARG A 28 6.24 1.28 4.52
N ALA A 29 6.98 0.52 5.33
CA ALA A 29 8.40 0.33 5.11
C ALA A 29 8.68 -0.39 3.77
N TYR A 30 7.92 -1.45 3.48
CA TYR A 30 8.02 -2.18 2.21
C TYR A 30 7.67 -1.30 1.01
N SER A 31 6.57 -0.54 1.07
CA SER A 31 6.13 0.33 -0.02
C SER A 31 7.08 1.51 -0.27
N GLN A 32 7.75 2.00 0.77
CA GLN A 32 8.83 3.00 0.63
C GLN A 32 10.06 2.40 -0.04
N GLU A 33 10.44 1.18 0.33
CA GLU A 33 11.62 0.53 -0.25
C GLU A 33 11.45 0.25 -1.74
N ILE A 34 10.30 -0.28 -2.18
CA ILE A 34 10.03 -0.50 -3.60
C ILE A 34 9.95 0.80 -4.41
N GLN A 35 9.56 1.93 -3.79
CA GLN A 35 9.62 3.25 -4.41
C GLN A 35 11.07 3.73 -4.56
N ARG A 36 11.91 3.56 -3.53
CA ARG A 36 13.35 3.89 -3.62
C ARG A 36 14.07 3.06 -4.68
N GLN A 37 13.69 1.79 -4.84
CA GLN A 37 14.20 0.91 -5.90
C GLN A 37 13.70 1.28 -7.30
N GLY A 38 12.80 2.25 -7.44
CA GLY A 38 12.22 2.67 -8.72
C GLY A 38 11.16 1.71 -9.30
N LYS A 39 10.86 0.59 -8.60
CA LYS A 39 9.87 -0.40 -9.05
C LYS A 39 8.44 0.13 -9.00
N CYS A 40 8.12 0.93 -7.98
CA CYS A 40 6.85 1.64 -7.86
C CYS A 40 7.08 3.12 -8.19
N ARG A 41 6.80 3.53 -9.42
CA ARG A 41 7.05 4.88 -9.93
C ARG A 41 6.10 5.92 -9.35
N HIS A 42 4.84 5.52 -9.13
CA HIS A 42 3.82 6.38 -8.55
C HIS A 42 2.96 5.62 -7.55
N LEU A 43 2.56 6.28 -6.47
CA LEU A 43 1.65 5.77 -5.45
C LEU A 43 0.73 6.91 -5.01
N TRP A 44 -0.57 6.73 -5.19
CA TRP A 44 -1.59 7.72 -4.82
C TRP A 44 -2.70 7.09 -4.02
N ARG A 45 -3.23 7.88 -3.09
CA ARG A 45 -4.41 7.54 -2.32
C ARG A 45 -5.68 7.81 -3.13
N ILE A 46 -6.67 6.91 -3.08
CA ILE A 46 -8.00 7.19 -3.61
C ILE A 46 -8.81 7.92 -2.53
N THR A 47 -9.24 9.14 -2.82
CA THR A 47 -10.04 9.96 -1.89
C THR A 47 -11.33 9.24 -1.49
N GLY A 48 -11.60 9.19 -0.18
CA GLY A 48 -12.78 8.53 0.37
C GLY A 48 -12.72 6.99 0.41
N GLN A 49 -11.62 6.37 0.01
CA GLN A 49 -11.50 4.90 -0.02
C GLN A 49 -10.26 4.43 0.73
N TYR A 50 -10.35 3.26 1.38
CA TYR A 50 -9.19 2.56 1.95
C TYR A 50 -8.41 1.81 0.86
N ALA A 51 -8.04 2.53 -0.20
CA ALA A 51 -7.46 1.97 -1.41
C ALA A 51 -6.42 2.89 -2.05
N ASN A 52 -5.49 2.32 -2.82
CA ASN A 52 -4.44 3.05 -3.53
C ASN A 52 -4.42 2.71 -5.02
N ILE A 53 -3.96 3.65 -5.83
CA ILE A 53 -3.53 3.43 -7.21
C ILE A 53 -2.00 3.53 -7.26
N SER A 54 -1.37 2.61 -8.00
CA SER A 54 0.08 2.59 -8.20
C SER A 54 0.43 2.36 -9.67
N ILE A 55 1.56 2.93 -10.10
CA ILE A 55 2.20 2.62 -11.38
C ILE A 55 3.52 1.91 -11.11
N PHE A 56 3.64 0.68 -11.59
CA PHE A 56 4.86 -0.13 -11.49
C PHE A 56 5.59 -0.20 -12.84
N ASP A 57 6.91 -0.44 -12.82
CA ASP A 57 7.77 -0.65 -14.00
C ASP A 57 8.21 -2.12 -14.15
#